data_AF-A0A314YBK5-F1
#
_entry.id   AF-A0A314YBK5-F1
#
_cell.length_a   1.000
_cell.length_b   1.000
_cell.length_c   1.000
_cell.angle_alpha   90.00
_cell.angle_beta   90.00
_cell.angle_gamma   90.00
#
_symmetry.space_group_name_H-M   'P 1'
#
loop_
_entity.id
_entity.type
_entity.pdbx_description
1 polymer ?
#
loop_
_entity_poly.entity_id
_entity_poly.type
_entity_poly.pdbx_seq_one_letter_code
_entity_poly.pdbx_strand_id
1 'polypeptide(L)'
;MFSTDGSRVEGTSSLSQSISPSMGELASEKHVQFIVSVEKKKDSFQSVVMEHIRMNGAYWGLTALDLLGKLHAVDVEEVVSWVLQCQHDSGGFGGNIGHDPHVLYTLSGVQVLALFDKLDVLDIEKVANYVAGLQNEDGSFSGDMWGEIDTRFSYIAISCLSLLHRLDKINVEKAVNYILSCKNHDGGFGCIPGAESHAGQIFCCVGALAITGSLHHIDKDLLGWWLCERQDNKTGGLNGRPEKLPDVCYSWWALSSLIMIDRVHWINKDKLIKFILDCQDIENGGISDRPDDAVDVYHTYFGVAGLSLLEYPGLKAIDPAYALPVDVIVRHLRYSDIRFGMQMTGPHKVVGSRQIGPLHPSLQATRALKSMPVSAQFLLQQQIRQTSVAAVEIRSIGGMSLHCQLSICTRATSSLG
;
A
#
# COMPACT_ATOMS: atom_id res chain seq x y z
N MET A 1 31.68 -63.71 -8.98
CA MET A 1 32.46 -62.97 -7.97
C MET A 1 32.16 -61.49 -8.14
N PHE A 2 31.50 -60.88 -7.14
CA PHE A 2 31.42 -59.45 -6.73
C PHE A 2 31.43 -58.33 -7.81
N SER A 3 30.35 -57.54 -7.99
CA SER A 3 30.02 -56.24 -7.33
C SER A 3 31.07 -55.13 -7.58
N THR A 4 30.82 -53.87 -7.97
CA THR A 4 29.74 -52.85 -7.83
C THR A 4 29.89 -51.81 -8.97
N ASP A 5 28.84 -51.37 -9.69
CA ASP A 5 27.91 -50.23 -9.47
C ASP A 5 28.54 -48.80 -9.42
N GLY A 6 27.89 -47.85 -10.11
CA GLY A 6 28.06 -46.40 -9.83
C GLY A 6 28.02 -45.41 -11.01
N SER A 7 27.05 -45.46 -11.92
CA SER A 7 26.79 -44.37 -12.88
C SER A 7 25.82 -43.32 -12.30
N ARG A 8 26.22 -42.03 -12.25
CA ARG A 8 25.30 -40.92 -11.96
C ARG A 8 25.60 -39.71 -12.84
N VAL A 9 24.73 -39.47 -13.81
CA VAL A 9 24.64 -38.23 -14.59
C VAL A 9 23.59 -37.36 -13.90
N GLU A 10 24.00 -36.16 -13.47
CA GLU A 10 23.11 -35.18 -12.82
C GLU A 10 22.22 -34.52 -13.86
N GLY A 11 20.91 -34.81 -13.80
CA GLY A 11 19.87 -34.09 -14.52
C GLY A 11 19.38 -32.92 -13.68
N THR A 12 19.53 -31.71 -14.21
CA THR A 12 18.92 -30.48 -13.67
C THR A 12 17.43 -30.48 -13.97
N SER A 13 16.57 -30.81 -13.00
CA SER A 13 15.13 -30.57 -13.10
C SER A 13 14.79 -29.18 -12.59
N SER A 14 14.25 -28.35 -13.49
CA SER A 14 13.61 -27.09 -13.14
C SER A 14 12.30 -27.39 -12.40
N LEU A 15 12.27 -27.14 -11.10
CA LEU A 15 11.04 -27.11 -10.31
C LEU A 15 10.21 -25.89 -10.72
N SER A 16 9.36 -26.04 -11.73
CA SER A 16 8.15 -25.24 -11.86
C SER A 16 7.23 -25.63 -10.71
N GLN A 17 7.00 -24.73 -9.75
CA GLN A 17 5.93 -24.91 -8.78
C GLN A 17 4.62 -24.91 -9.56
N SER A 18 4.07 -26.09 -9.80
CA SER A 18 2.75 -26.26 -10.38
C SER A 18 1.72 -25.75 -9.36
N ILE A 19 0.97 -24.73 -9.76
CA ILE A 19 -0.26 -24.33 -9.04
C ILE A 19 -1.12 -25.59 -8.85
N SER A 20 -1.66 -25.78 -7.66
CA SER A 20 -2.53 -26.92 -7.38
C SER A 20 -3.75 -26.87 -8.34
N PRO A 21 -4.16 -28.00 -8.94
CA PRO A 21 -5.27 -28.04 -9.93
C PRO A 21 -6.64 -27.54 -9.42
N SER A 22 -6.74 -27.17 -8.13
CA SER A 22 -7.97 -26.68 -7.49
C SER A 22 -8.05 -25.16 -7.35
N MET A 23 -7.01 -24.43 -7.74
CA MET A 23 -7.02 -22.95 -7.70
C MET A 23 -7.62 -22.45 -9.02
N GLY A 24 -8.67 -21.62 -8.95
CA GLY A 24 -9.29 -21.04 -10.14
C GLY A 24 -8.30 -20.25 -11.00
N GLU A 25 -8.63 -20.06 -12.27
CA GLU A 25 -7.85 -19.19 -13.15
C GLU A 25 -8.34 -17.75 -13.02
N LEU A 26 -7.41 -16.79 -13.11
CA LEU A 26 -7.75 -15.37 -13.21
C LEU A 26 -8.36 -15.08 -14.60
N ALA A 27 -9.58 -14.57 -14.64
CA ALA A 27 -10.34 -14.21 -15.84
C ALA A 27 -9.81 -12.91 -16.49
N SER A 28 -8.50 -12.87 -16.77
CA SER A 28 -7.73 -11.69 -17.16
C SER A 28 -8.38 -10.91 -18.32
N GLU A 29 -8.76 -11.59 -19.41
CA GLU A 29 -9.39 -10.95 -20.56
C GLU A 29 -10.78 -10.37 -20.24
N LYS A 30 -11.51 -10.97 -19.29
CA LYS A 30 -12.79 -10.44 -18.81
C LYS A 30 -12.59 -9.17 -17.98
N HIS A 31 -11.59 -9.15 -17.10
CA HIS A 31 -11.25 -7.95 -16.33
C HIS A 31 -10.84 -6.78 -17.23
N VAL A 32 -10.06 -7.04 -18.29
CA VAL A 32 -9.69 -6.03 -19.29
C VAL A 32 -10.94 -5.46 -19.97
N GLN A 33 -11.84 -6.33 -20.43
CA GLN A 33 -13.11 -5.92 -21.05
C GLN A 33 -13.97 -5.10 -20.10
N PHE A 34 -14.07 -5.52 -18.83
CA PHE A 34 -14.80 -4.80 -17.79
C PHE A 34 -14.27 -3.37 -17.63
N ILE A 35 -12.96 -3.21 -17.39
CA ILE A 35 -12.32 -1.89 -17.17
C ILE A 35 -12.53 -0.97 -18.38
N VAL A 36 -12.27 -1.45 -19.60
CA VAL A 36 -12.46 -0.66 -20.83
C VAL A 36 -13.95 -0.33 -21.07
N SER A 37 -14.88 -1.18 -20.61
CA SER A 37 -16.32 -0.91 -20.75
C SER A 37 -16.82 0.18 -19.81
N VAL A 38 -16.21 0.33 -18.62
CA VAL A 38 -16.59 1.34 -17.62
C VAL A 38 -16.35 2.74 -18.18
N GLU A 39 -15.24 2.95 -18.88
CA GLU A 39 -14.91 4.21 -19.55
C GLU A 39 -15.96 4.62 -20.59
N LYS A 40 -16.57 3.65 -21.28
CA LYS A 40 -17.54 3.90 -22.35
C LYS A 40 -18.95 4.21 -21.85
N LYS A 41 -19.28 3.89 -20.59
CA LYS A 41 -20.63 4.04 -20.01
C LYS A 41 -20.83 5.37 -19.28
N LYS A 42 -20.45 6.49 -19.92
CA LYS A 42 -20.42 7.83 -19.32
C LYS A 42 -21.81 8.35 -18.86
N ASP A 43 -22.89 7.89 -19.47
CA ASP A 43 -24.26 8.35 -19.20
C ASP A 43 -25.07 7.47 -18.22
N SER A 44 -24.44 6.47 -17.62
CA SER A 44 -25.11 5.62 -16.63
C SER A 44 -25.30 6.34 -15.29
N PHE A 45 -26.33 5.98 -14.52
CA PHE A 45 -26.53 6.49 -13.16
C PHE A 45 -25.27 6.30 -12.29
N GLN A 46 -24.64 5.13 -12.41
CA GLN A 46 -23.39 4.80 -11.72
C GLN A 46 -22.26 5.76 -12.12
N SER A 47 -22.13 6.10 -13.41
CA SER A 47 -21.12 7.04 -13.88
C SER A 47 -21.32 8.45 -13.31
N VAL A 48 -22.56 8.91 -13.17
CA VAL A 48 -22.88 10.21 -12.57
C VAL A 48 -22.56 10.23 -11.07
N VAL A 49 -22.94 9.19 -10.33
CA VAL A 49 -22.68 9.09 -8.89
C VAL A 49 -21.18 8.95 -8.57
N MET A 50 -20.38 8.46 -9.51
CA MET A 50 -18.93 8.27 -9.35
C MET A 50 -18.11 9.39 -9.99
N GLU A 51 -18.77 10.45 -10.49
CA GLU A 51 -18.10 11.53 -11.22
C GLU A 51 -17.02 12.20 -10.38
N HIS A 52 -17.29 12.45 -9.09
CA HIS A 52 -16.37 13.13 -8.18
C HIS A 52 -15.10 12.33 -7.87
N ILE A 53 -15.01 11.05 -8.21
CA ILE A 53 -13.83 10.20 -7.97
C ILE A 53 -13.29 9.57 -9.26
N ARG A 54 -13.66 10.10 -10.43
CA ARG A 54 -13.28 9.54 -11.73
C ARG A 54 -11.76 9.47 -11.92
N MET A 55 -11.00 10.43 -11.41
CA MET A 55 -9.52 10.43 -11.39
C MET A 55 -8.96 9.20 -10.66
N ASN A 56 -9.49 8.85 -9.48
CA ASN A 56 -9.06 7.64 -8.79
C ASN A 56 -9.48 6.38 -9.54
N GLY A 57 -10.71 6.37 -10.09
CA GLY A 57 -11.20 5.28 -10.94
C GLY A 57 -10.30 5.01 -12.15
N ALA A 58 -9.84 6.06 -12.82
CA ALA A 58 -8.89 5.97 -13.91
C ALA A 58 -7.55 5.38 -13.44
N TYR A 59 -6.98 5.88 -12.34
CA TYR A 59 -5.77 5.31 -11.75
C TYR A 59 -5.92 3.81 -11.45
N TRP A 60 -7.00 3.39 -10.80
CA TRP A 60 -7.24 1.97 -10.47
C TRP A 60 -7.36 1.11 -11.73
N GLY A 61 -8.21 1.50 -12.68
CA GLY A 61 -8.42 0.76 -13.91
C GLY A 61 -7.16 0.65 -14.77
N LEU A 62 -6.46 1.77 -14.96
CA LEU A 62 -5.23 1.81 -15.77
C LEU A 62 -4.10 1.02 -15.13
N THR A 63 -3.95 1.10 -13.81
CA THR A 63 -2.93 0.29 -13.10
C THR A 63 -3.26 -1.20 -13.21
N ALA A 64 -4.53 -1.60 -13.07
CA ALA A 64 -4.95 -2.99 -13.28
C ALA A 64 -4.66 -3.46 -14.72
N LEU A 65 -4.95 -2.62 -15.73
CA LEU A 65 -4.60 -2.92 -17.12
C LEU A 65 -3.09 -3.07 -17.31
N ASP A 66 -2.27 -2.22 -16.70
CA ASP A 66 -0.82 -2.37 -16.77
C ASP A 66 -0.35 -3.67 -16.14
N LEU A 67 -0.82 -4.02 -14.93
CA LEU A 67 -0.48 -5.28 -14.27
C LEU A 67 -0.84 -6.52 -15.11
N LEU A 68 -1.91 -6.44 -15.90
CA LEU A 68 -2.36 -7.47 -16.84
C LEU A 68 -1.61 -7.43 -18.19
N GLY A 69 -0.71 -6.48 -18.41
CA GLY A 69 0.03 -6.30 -19.67
C GLY A 69 -0.81 -5.70 -20.80
N LYS A 70 -1.90 -5.01 -20.48
CA LYS A 70 -2.93 -4.51 -21.40
C LYS A 70 -3.15 -3.00 -21.32
N LEU A 71 -2.19 -2.24 -20.78
CA LEU A 71 -2.28 -0.77 -20.72
C LEU A 71 -2.48 -0.13 -22.11
N HIS A 72 -1.98 -0.76 -23.18
CA HIS A 72 -2.16 -0.32 -24.57
C HIS A 72 -3.61 -0.43 -25.10
N ALA A 73 -4.55 -0.93 -24.30
CA ALA A 73 -5.95 -1.04 -24.67
C ALA A 73 -6.71 0.31 -24.63
N VAL A 74 -6.10 1.37 -24.07
CA VAL A 74 -6.66 2.72 -23.99
C VAL A 74 -5.87 3.70 -24.86
N ASP A 75 -6.50 4.82 -25.24
CA ASP A 75 -5.83 5.92 -25.93
C ASP A 75 -5.08 6.79 -24.92
N VAL A 76 -3.75 6.75 -24.98
CA VAL A 76 -2.87 7.48 -24.05
C VAL A 76 -3.09 8.99 -24.15
N GLU A 77 -3.27 9.53 -25.36
CA GLU A 77 -3.39 10.98 -25.55
C GLU A 77 -4.76 11.48 -25.10
N GLU A 78 -5.83 10.69 -25.26
CA GLU A 78 -7.15 10.99 -24.68
C GLU A 78 -7.07 11.06 -23.15
N VAL A 79 -6.45 10.06 -22.52
CA VAL A 79 -6.33 10.00 -21.05
C VAL A 79 -5.47 11.15 -20.52
N VAL A 80 -4.29 11.40 -21.10
CA VAL A 80 -3.39 12.48 -20.68
C VAL A 80 -4.09 13.84 -20.82
N SER A 81 -4.77 14.07 -21.94
CA SER A 81 -5.53 15.30 -22.18
C SER A 81 -6.63 15.51 -21.14
N TRP A 82 -7.38 14.46 -20.78
CA TRP A 82 -8.40 14.54 -19.74
C TRP A 82 -7.81 14.76 -18.34
N VAL A 83 -6.71 14.09 -17.99
CA VAL A 83 -6.03 14.29 -16.70
C VAL A 83 -5.62 15.75 -16.54
N LEU A 84 -5.03 16.36 -17.58
CA LEU A 84 -4.63 17.77 -17.55
C LEU A 84 -5.81 18.74 -17.44
N GLN A 85 -6.97 18.42 -18.03
CA GLN A 85 -8.19 19.23 -17.86
C GLN A 85 -8.76 19.16 -16.43
N CYS A 86 -8.40 18.15 -15.64
CA CYS A 86 -8.75 18.08 -14.23
C CYS A 86 -7.81 18.89 -13.33
N GLN A 87 -6.72 19.48 -13.86
CA GLN A 87 -5.78 20.26 -13.06
C GLN A 87 -6.31 21.68 -12.79
N HIS A 88 -6.18 22.12 -11.54
CA HIS A 88 -6.57 23.45 -11.10
C HIS A 88 -5.40 24.44 -11.12
N ASP A 89 -5.71 25.74 -11.12
CA ASP A 89 -4.72 26.81 -11.06
C ASP A 89 -3.83 26.79 -9.82
N SER A 90 -4.28 26.14 -8.74
CA SER A 90 -3.48 25.91 -7.54
C SER A 90 -2.35 24.91 -7.75
N GLY A 91 -2.43 24.06 -8.78
CA GLY A 91 -1.50 22.95 -9.04
C GLY A 91 -2.07 21.57 -8.71
N GLY A 92 -3.05 21.50 -7.81
CA GLY A 92 -3.76 20.27 -7.48
C GLY A 92 -4.73 19.82 -8.57
N PHE A 93 -5.13 18.55 -8.52
CA PHE A 93 -6.12 17.99 -9.44
C PHE A 93 -7.46 17.78 -8.73
N GLY A 94 -8.55 17.97 -9.46
CA GLY A 94 -9.90 17.57 -9.07
C GLY A 94 -10.21 16.13 -9.47
N GLY A 95 -11.29 15.58 -8.91
CA GLY A 95 -11.73 14.21 -9.20
C GLY A 95 -12.32 14.02 -10.61
N ASN A 96 -12.75 15.12 -11.23
CA ASN A 96 -13.09 15.24 -12.64
C ASN A 96 -12.99 16.74 -13.06
N ILE A 97 -13.21 17.03 -14.34
CA ILE A 97 -13.22 18.40 -14.88
C ILE A 97 -14.23 19.27 -14.12
N GLY A 98 -13.77 20.41 -13.60
CA GLY A 98 -14.60 21.37 -12.87
C GLY A 98 -14.85 21.03 -11.39
N HIS A 99 -14.20 19.99 -10.85
CA HIS A 99 -14.25 19.67 -9.42
C HIS A 99 -13.11 20.34 -8.64
N ASP A 100 -13.34 20.57 -7.35
CA ASP A 100 -12.35 21.16 -6.46
C ASP A 100 -11.08 20.28 -6.34
N PRO A 101 -9.89 20.90 -6.27
CA PRO A 101 -8.64 20.16 -6.16
C PRO A 101 -8.49 19.54 -4.77
N HIS A 102 -8.04 18.28 -4.74
CA HIS A 102 -7.77 17.55 -3.51
C HIS A 102 -6.53 16.67 -3.66
N VAL A 103 -5.79 16.44 -2.57
CA VAL A 103 -4.53 15.68 -2.59
C VAL A 103 -4.71 14.24 -3.11
N LEU A 104 -5.86 13.62 -2.81
CA LEU A 104 -6.28 12.30 -3.32
C LEU A 104 -6.22 12.21 -4.86
N TYR A 105 -6.85 13.17 -5.54
CA TYR A 105 -6.90 13.18 -7.00
C TYR A 105 -5.57 13.65 -7.59
N THR A 106 -4.86 14.53 -6.88
CA THR A 106 -3.52 15.00 -7.26
C THR A 106 -2.55 13.84 -7.38
N LEU A 107 -2.48 12.96 -6.38
CA LEU A 107 -1.65 11.76 -6.48
C LEU A 107 -2.11 10.84 -7.61
N SER A 108 -3.41 10.57 -7.75
CA SER A 108 -3.89 9.70 -8.83
C SER A 108 -3.57 10.27 -10.22
N GLY A 109 -3.66 11.58 -10.42
CA GLY A 109 -3.24 12.24 -11.66
C GLY A 109 -1.75 12.04 -11.93
N VAL A 110 -0.89 12.25 -10.92
CA VAL A 110 0.56 12.01 -11.03
C VAL A 110 0.86 10.52 -11.30
N GLN A 111 0.16 9.60 -10.64
CA GLN A 111 0.33 8.15 -10.86
C GLN A 111 -0.08 7.74 -12.28
N VAL A 112 -1.22 8.25 -12.79
CA VAL A 112 -1.65 7.98 -14.17
C VAL A 112 -0.61 8.48 -15.17
N LEU A 113 -0.09 9.69 -14.98
CA LEU A 113 0.96 10.22 -15.85
C LEU A 113 2.27 9.42 -15.73
N ALA A 114 2.61 8.94 -14.53
CA ALA A 114 3.76 8.07 -14.32
C ALA A 114 3.64 6.73 -15.07
N LEU A 115 2.45 6.09 -15.05
CA LEU A 115 2.18 4.85 -15.79
C LEU A 115 2.53 5.01 -17.27
N PHE A 116 2.10 6.12 -17.87
CA PHE A 116 2.31 6.42 -19.29
C PHE A 116 3.67 7.04 -19.63
N ASP A 117 4.55 7.26 -18.65
CA ASP A 117 5.82 7.97 -18.85
C ASP A 117 5.64 9.41 -19.36
N LYS A 118 4.66 10.11 -18.77
CA LYS A 118 4.24 11.47 -19.18
C LYS A 118 4.32 12.47 -18.04
N LEU A 119 5.23 12.30 -17.08
CA LEU A 119 5.41 13.30 -16.00
C LEU A 119 5.99 14.63 -16.51
N ASP A 120 6.64 14.63 -17.67
CA ASP A 120 7.24 15.79 -18.33
C ASP A 120 6.22 16.85 -18.77
N VAL A 121 4.94 16.46 -18.93
CA VAL A 121 3.87 17.39 -19.28
C VAL A 121 3.43 18.27 -18.09
N LEU A 122 3.86 17.95 -16.87
CA LEU A 122 3.51 18.68 -15.66
C LEU A 122 4.47 19.83 -15.38
N ASP A 123 3.92 20.94 -14.89
CA ASP A 123 4.67 21.84 -14.03
C ASP A 123 4.85 21.19 -12.66
N ILE A 124 5.95 20.44 -12.52
CA ILE A 124 6.30 19.70 -11.29
C ILE A 124 6.36 20.63 -10.07
N GLU A 125 6.89 21.85 -10.23
CA GLU A 125 6.99 22.80 -9.12
C GLU A 125 5.61 23.24 -8.64
N LYS A 126 4.70 23.50 -9.57
CA LYS A 126 3.32 23.90 -9.24
C LYS A 126 2.59 22.80 -8.46
N VAL A 127 2.68 21.55 -8.90
CA VAL A 127 2.08 20.41 -8.19
C VAL A 127 2.74 20.22 -6.82
N ALA A 128 4.07 20.26 -6.75
CA ALA A 128 4.80 20.09 -5.50
C ALA A 128 4.50 21.19 -4.48
N ASN A 129 4.38 22.46 -4.91
CA ASN A 129 4.05 23.57 -4.03
C ASN A 129 2.61 23.45 -3.49
N TYR A 130 1.65 22.98 -4.31
CA TYR A 130 0.29 22.67 -3.82
C TYR A 130 0.33 21.62 -2.71
N VAL A 131 0.98 20.48 -2.96
CA VAL A 131 1.04 19.36 -1.99
C VAL A 131 1.81 19.77 -0.72
N ALA A 132 2.93 20.47 -0.86
CA ALA A 132 3.72 20.93 0.28
C ALA A 132 2.98 21.98 1.11
N GLY A 133 2.17 22.83 0.48
CA GLY A 133 1.33 23.82 1.17
C GLY A 133 0.23 23.22 2.04
N LEU A 134 -0.05 21.92 1.92
CA LEU A 134 -1.00 21.19 2.75
C LEU A 134 -0.37 20.62 4.04
N GLN A 135 0.95 20.79 4.24
CA GLN A 135 1.60 20.35 5.49
C GLN A 135 1.27 21.32 6.63
N ASN A 136 0.71 20.79 7.72
CA ASN A 136 0.39 21.54 8.94
C ASN A 136 1.60 21.67 9.87
N GLU A 137 1.49 22.56 10.86
CA GLU A 137 2.59 22.85 11.80
C GLU A 137 3.03 21.62 12.62
N ASP A 138 2.11 20.72 12.94
CA ASP A 138 2.33 19.47 13.67
C ASP A 138 2.92 18.34 12.81
N GLY A 139 3.03 18.56 11.50
CA GLY A 139 3.54 17.60 10.53
C GLY A 139 2.45 16.79 9.81
N SER A 140 1.19 16.88 10.24
CA SER A 140 0.07 16.29 9.51
C SER A 140 -0.12 16.94 8.14
N PHE A 141 -0.92 16.32 7.28
CA PHE A 141 -1.32 16.88 6.00
C PHE A 141 -2.82 17.03 5.94
N SER A 142 -3.27 18.17 5.42
CA SER A 142 -4.66 18.38 5.07
C SER A 142 -4.98 17.82 3.68
N GLY A 143 -6.23 17.39 3.48
CA GLY A 143 -6.68 16.87 2.17
C GLY A 143 -6.80 17.96 1.10
N ASP A 144 -7.21 19.14 1.54
CA ASP A 144 -7.40 20.36 0.76
C ASP A 144 -7.38 21.59 1.68
N MET A 145 -7.87 22.74 1.18
CA MET A 145 -7.91 24.00 1.92
C MET A 145 -8.90 24.04 3.10
N TRP A 146 -9.77 23.04 3.26
CA TRP A 146 -10.76 22.97 4.34
C TRP A 146 -10.23 22.25 5.59
N GLY A 147 -9.04 21.66 5.51
CA GLY A 147 -8.28 21.28 6.69
C GLY A 147 -8.62 19.91 7.30
N GLU A 148 -9.32 19.01 6.59
CA GLU A 148 -9.48 17.61 7.05
C GLU A 148 -8.09 16.98 7.22
N ILE A 149 -7.87 16.31 8.36
CA ILE A 149 -6.62 15.59 8.64
C ILE A 149 -6.90 14.09 8.70
N ASP A 150 -6.08 13.33 7.98
CA ASP A 150 -6.10 11.87 7.98
C ASP A 150 -4.70 11.35 7.60
N THR A 151 -4.26 10.23 8.17
CA THR A 151 -2.98 9.60 7.82
C THR A 151 -2.91 9.17 6.35
N ARG A 152 -4.05 8.97 5.66
CA ARG A 152 -4.14 8.87 4.19
C ARG A 152 -3.44 10.05 3.51
N PHE A 153 -3.70 11.28 3.94
CA PHE A 153 -3.14 12.47 3.30
C PHE A 153 -1.64 12.59 3.52
N SER A 154 -1.14 12.10 4.66
CA SER A 154 0.31 12.03 4.91
C SER A 154 1.00 11.08 3.92
N TYR A 155 0.45 9.87 3.73
CA TYR A 155 0.93 8.93 2.71
C TYR A 155 0.87 9.53 1.31
N ILE A 156 -0.27 10.11 0.94
CA ILE A 156 -0.51 10.62 -0.39
C ILE A 156 0.46 11.77 -0.72
N ALA A 157 0.65 12.70 0.21
CA ALA A 157 1.56 13.82 0.03
C ALA A 157 3.02 13.34 -0.13
N ILE A 158 3.47 12.44 0.74
CA ILE A 158 4.82 11.86 0.68
C ILE A 158 5.03 11.07 -0.61
N SER A 159 4.07 10.23 -1.01
CA SER A 159 4.15 9.44 -2.25
C SER A 159 4.19 10.34 -3.48
N CYS A 160 3.32 11.35 -3.55
CA CYS A 160 3.26 12.32 -4.63
C CYS A 160 4.59 13.09 -4.77
N LEU A 161 5.06 13.69 -3.68
CA LEU A 161 6.32 14.44 -3.67
C LEU A 161 7.51 13.55 -3.95
N SER A 162 7.49 12.28 -3.52
CA SER A 162 8.55 11.34 -3.85
C SER A 162 8.59 11.02 -5.34
N LEU A 163 7.45 10.74 -5.99
CA LEU A 163 7.37 10.49 -7.43
C LEU A 163 7.83 11.71 -8.25
N LEU A 164 7.63 12.91 -7.71
CA LEU A 164 8.04 14.18 -8.33
C LEU A 164 9.47 14.62 -7.96
N HIS A 165 10.20 13.84 -7.16
CA HIS A 165 11.52 14.20 -6.60
C HIS A 165 11.52 15.56 -5.87
N ARG A 166 10.49 15.82 -5.07
CA ARG A 166 10.28 17.07 -4.32
C ARG A 166 10.01 16.87 -2.83
N LEU A 167 10.49 15.78 -2.23
CA LEU A 167 10.39 15.57 -0.78
C LEU A 167 11.10 16.69 0.02
N ASP A 168 12.06 17.40 -0.58
CA ASP A 168 12.74 18.57 -0.01
C ASP A 168 11.80 19.76 0.27
N LYS A 169 10.59 19.77 -0.32
CA LYS A 169 9.60 20.83 -0.13
C LYS A 169 8.86 20.77 1.20
N ILE A 170 8.94 19.64 1.91
CA ILE A 170 8.23 19.42 3.18
C ILE A 170 9.21 19.14 4.32
N ASN A 171 8.75 19.34 5.54
CA ASN A 171 9.46 18.85 6.71
C ASN A 171 9.16 17.36 6.91
N VAL A 172 10.00 16.50 6.34
CA VAL A 172 9.86 15.03 6.42
C VAL A 172 9.89 14.53 7.86
N GLU A 173 10.75 15.09 8.71
CA GLU A 173 10.87 14.68 10.11
C GLU A 173 9.56 14.92 10.88
N LYS A 174 8.94 16.09 10.71
CA LYS A 174 7.63 16.38 11.30
C LYS A 174 6.54 15.45 10.78
N ALA A 175 6.51 15.17 9.48
CA ALA A 175 5.56 14.23 8.89
C ALA A 175 5.69 12.83 9.50
N VAL A 176 6.92 12.34 9.63
CA VAL A 176 7.22 11.06 10.29
C VAL A 176 6.77 11.09 11.76
N ASN A 177 7.09 12.15 12.50
CA ASN A 177 6.67 12.27 13.91
C ASN A 177 5.14 12.28 14.07
N TYR A 178 4.40 12.95 13.19
CA TYR A 178 2.93 12.92 13.19
C TYR A 178 2.41 11.50 12.93
N ILE A 179 2.92 10.81 11.91
CA ILE A 179 2.56 9.41 11.61
C ILE A 179 2.80 8.52 12.83
N LEU A 180 3.95 8.66 13.50
CA LEU A 180 4.28 7.87 14.69
C LEU A 180 3.35 8.17 15.87
N SER A 181 2.81 9.39 15.98
CA SER A 181 1.82 9.74 17.00
C SER A 181 0.46 9.05 16.79
N CYS A 182 0.19 8.54 15.58
CA CYS A 182 -1.00 7.77 15.25
C CYS A 182 -0.88 6.27 15.56
N LYS A 183 0.28 5.81 16.06
CA LYS A 183 0.54 4.42 16.43
C LYS A 183 -0.18 4.05 17.73
N ASN A 184 -0.85 2.91 17.72
CA ASN A 184 -1.55 2.36 18.88
C ASN A 184 -0.71 1.30 19.62
N HIS A 185 -1.15 0.96 20.83
CA HIS A 185 -0.51 -0.05 21.69
C HIS A 185 -0.49 -1.45 21.10
N ASP A 186 -1.40 -1.75 20.17
CA ASP A 186 -1.49 -3.00 19.44
C ASP A 186 -0.53 -3.08 18.23
N GLY A 187 0.30 -2.05 18.04
CA GLY A 187 1.25 -1.90 16.94
C GLY A 187 0.65 -1.29 15.67
N GLY A 188 -0.68 -1.23 15.55
CA GLY A 188 -1.40 -0.65 14.42
C GLY A 188 -1.42 0.87 14.41
N PHE A 189 -2.13 1.44 13.44
CA PHE A 189 -2.25 2.88 13.25
C PHE A 189 -3.71 3.29 12.98
N GLY A 190 -4.12 4.41 13.56
CA GLY A 190 -5.40 5.06 13.30
C GLY A 190 -5.31 6.15 12.23
N CYS A 191 -6.48 6.71 11.86
CA CYS A 191 -6.56 7.84 10.92
C CYS A 191 -6.01 9.15 11.50
N ILE A 192 -6.05 9.29 12.83
CA ILE A 192 -5.50 10.39 13.63
C ILE A 192 -5.01 9.81 14.98
N PRO A 193 -4.27 10.56 15.81
CA PRO A 193 -3.84 10.10 17.12
C PRO A 193 -5.02 9.64 17.99
N GLY A 194 -4.92 8.41 18.52
CA GLY A 194 -5.95 7.80 19.36
C GLY A 194 -7.13 7.15 18.62
N ALA A 195 -7.19 7.21 17.28
CA ALA A 195 -8.19 6.49 16.51
C ALA A 195 -7.90 4.98 16.44
N GLU A 196 -8.95 4.17 16.23
CA GLU A 196 -8.84 2.71 16.12
C GLU A 196 -7.86 2.28 15.02
N SER A 197 -7.06 1.25 15.30
CA SER A 197 -6.19 0.62 14.31
C SER A 197 -6.99 0.04 13.15
N HIS A 198 -6.62 0.40 11.92
CA HIS A 198 -7.29 -0.07 10.70
C HIS A 198 -6.27 -0.40 9.62
N ALA A 199 -6.42 -1.53 8.91
CA ALA A 199 -5.46 -2.01 7.92
C ALA A 199 -5.18 -0.98 6.80
N GLY A 200 -6.20 -0.25 6.35
CA GLY A 200 -6.02 0.85 5.38
C GLY A 200 -5.16 2.00 5.91
N GLN A 201 -5.29 2.34 7.20
CA GLN A 201 -4.49 3.40 7.83
C GLN A 201 -3.08 2.91 8.16
N ILE A 202 -2.95 1.65 8.55
CA ILE A 202 -1.66 0.97 8.67
C ILE A 202 -0.90 1.03 7.35
N PHE A 203 -1.53 0.69 6.22
CA PHE A 203 -0.89 0.84 4.91
C PHE A 203 -0.37 2.26 4.69
N CYS A 204 -1.20 3.28 4.92
CA CYS A 204 -0.81 4.67 4.71
C CYS A 204 0.42 5.03 5.57
N CYS A 205 0.40 4.70 6.87
CA CYS A 205 1.51 4.97 7.78
C CYS A 205 2.76 4.17 7.42
N VAL A 206 2.65 2.86 7.19
CA VAL A 206 3.79 1.99 6.87
C VAL A 206 4.39 2.35 5.51
N GLY A 207 3.56 2.64 4.51
CA GLY A 207 3.97 3.08 3.18
C GLY A 207 4.71 4.41 3.22
N ALA A 208 4.20 5.40 3.97
CA ALA A 208 4.88 6.67 4.17
C ALA A 208 6.23 6.49 4.88
N LEU A 209 6.29 5.63 5.90
CA LEU A 209 7.54 5.28 6.59
C LEU A 209 8.50 4.50 5.68
N ALA A 210 8.00 3.67 4.76
CA ALA A 210 8.83 2.98 3.77
C ALA A 210 9.48 3.99 2.80
N ILE A 211 8.68 4.87 2.21
CA ILE A 211 9.13 5.90 1.26
C ILE A 211 10.17 6.84 1.89
N THR A 212 9.97 7.21 3.15
CA THR A 212 10.90 8.10 3.87
C THR A 212 12.12 7.38 4.49
N GLY A 213 12.21 6.05 4.38
CA GLY A 213 13.30 5.26 4.99
C GLY A 213 13.20 5.11 6.52
N SER A 214 12.01 5.29 7.08
CA SER A 214 11.71 5.37 8.51
C SER A 214 11.05 4.12 9.10
N LEU A 215 11.07 2.97 8.38
CA LEU A 215 10.50 1.70 8.86
C LEU A 215 11.13 1.17 10.16
N HIS A 216 12.31 1.64 10.54
CA HIS A 216 13.00 1.24 11.77
C HIS A 216 12.26 1.66 13.06
N HIS A 217 11.27 2.56 12.96
CA HIS A 217 10.38 2.90 14.08
C HIS A 217 9.25 1.88 14.33
N ILE A 218 9.06 0.93 13.42
CA ILE A 218 7.99 -0.06 13.52
C ILE A 218 8.50 -1.29 14.28
N ASP A 219 7.71 -1.71 15.28
CA ASP A 219 7.85 -3.05 15.85
C ASP A 219 7.19 -4.02 14.86
N LYS A 220 8.04 -4.67 14.06
CA LYS A 220 7.59 -5.52 12.95
C LYS A 220 6.82 -6.75 13.42
N ASP A 221 7.16 -7.29 14.59
CA ASP A 221 6.52 -8.50 15.11
C ASP A 221 5.16 -8.18 15.73
N LEU A 222 5.08 -7.08 16.51
CA LEU A 222 3.81 -6.64 17.07
C LEU A 222 2.81 -6.27 15.97
N LEU A 223 3.23 -5.45 15.00
CA LEU A 223 2.36 -5.08 13.88
C LEU A 223 2.06 -6.29 12.98
N GLY A 224 3.05 -7.16 12.74
CA GLY A 224 2.88 -8.38 11.96
C GLY A 224 1.82 -9.31 12.58
N TRP A 225 1.80 -9.42 13.91
CA TRP A 225 0.81 -10.21 14.63
C TRP A 225 -0.59 -9.62 14.45
N TRP A 226 -0.73 -8.30 14.62
CA TRP A 226 -2.01 -7.62 14.41
C TRP A 226 -2.57 -7.83 13.00
N LEU A 227 -1.70 -7.75 11.98
CA LEU A 227 -2.07 -7.89 10.57
C LEU A 227 -2.38 -9.34 10.18
N CYS A 228 -1.62 -10.34 10.66
CA CYS A 228 -1.89 -11.73 10.29
C CYS A 228 -3.19 -12.25 10.91
N GLU A 229 -3.55 -11.79 12.11
CA GLU A 229 -4.84 -12.07 12.75
C GLU A 229 -6.04 -11.40 12.05
N ARG A 230 -5.83 -10.73 10.91
CA ARG A 230 -6.91 -10.31 10.01
C ARG A 230 -7.32 -11.40 9.03
N GLN A 231 -6.53 -12.47 8.86
CA GLN A 231 -6.85 -13.52 7.92
C GLN A 231 -7.91 -14.44 8.48
N ASP A 232 -9.09 -14.47 7.86
CA ASP A 232 -10.15 -15.37 8.26
C ASP A 232 -9.81 -16.82 7.88
N ASN A 233 -9.93 -17.72 8.87
CA ASN A 233 -9.55 -19.11 8.71
C ASN A 233 -10.44 -19.88 7.71
N LYS A 234 -11.70 -19.45 7.53
CA LYS A 234 -12.68 -20.14 6.68
C LYS A 234 -12.53 -19.74 5.23
N THR A 235 -12.55 -18.44 4.94
CA THR A 235 -12.54 -17.87 3.60
C THR A 235 -11.13 -17.64 3.07
N GLY A 236 -10.16 -17.36 3.95
CA GLY A 236 -8.80 -16.99 3.54
C GLY A 236 -8.59 -15.49 3.29
N GLY A 237 -9.67 -14.72 3.23
CA GLY A 237 -9.62 -13.27 3.03
C GLY A 237 -9.14 -12.52 4.27
N LEU A 238 -8.71 -11.28 4.07
CA LEU A 238 -8.27 -10.37 5.13
C LEU A 238 -9.37 -9.36 5.46
N ASN A 239 -9.51 -8.97 6.72
CA ASN A 239 -10.40 -7.88 7.14
C ASN A 239 -9.61 -6.63 7.58
N GLY A 240 -10.33 -5.49 7.68
CA GLY A 240 -9.70 -4.20 8.01
C GLY A 240 -9.43 -3.96 9.49
N ARG A 241 -10.18 -4.64 10.37
CA ARG A 241 -10.11 -4.49 11.84
C ARG A 241 -10.80 -5.69 12.50
N PRO A 242 -10.50 -5.98 13.78
CA PRO A 242 -11.08 -7.11 14.50
C PRO A 242 -12.60 -7.19 14.39
N GLU A 243 -13.14 -8.42 14.38
CA GLU A 243 -14.58 -8.69 14.35
C GLU A 243 -15.32 -8.15 13.11
N LYS A 244 -14.60 -7.91 12.00
CA LYS A 244 -15.20 -7.55 10.70
C LYS A 244 -15.01 -8.64 9.66
N LEU A 245 -15.88 -8.58 8.65
CA LEU A 245 -15.85 -9.51 7.53
C LEU A 245 -14.62 -9.25 6.64
N PRO A 246 -14.08 -10.29 6.00
CA PRO A 246 -13.10 -10.15 4.93
C PRO A 246 -13.63 -9.33 3.75
N ASP A 247 -12.70 -8.66 3.08
CA ASP A 247 -12.92 -7.83 1.89
C ASP A 247 -11.65 -7.86 1.02
N VAL A 248 -11.83 -8.05 -0.29
CA VAL A 248 -10.75 -8.14 -1.28
C VAL A 248 -9.77 -6.98 -1.20
N CYS A 249 -10.19 -5.76 -0.88
CA CYS A 249 -9.27 -4.62 -0.86
C CYS A 249 -8.19 -4.76 0.22
N TYR A 250 -8.42 -5.52 1.30
CA TYR A 250 -7.39 -5.83 2.30
C TYR A 250 -6.33 -6.82 1.81
N SER A 251 -6.58 -7.50 0.69
CA SER A 251 -5.54 -8.21 -0.09
C SER A 251 -4.49 -7.26 -0.66
N TRP A 252 -4.76 -5.95 -0.65
CA TRP A 252 -3.75 -4.93 -0.80
C TRP A 252 -3.36 -4.32 0.55
N TRP A 253 -4.30 -3.69 1.27
CA TRP A 253 -3.97 -2.85 2.43
C TRP A 253 -3.22 -3.60 3.54
N ALA A 254 -3.69 -4.79 3.92
CA ALA A 254 -3.02 -5.60 4.95
C ALA A 254 -1.82 -6.35 4.38
N LEU A 255 -1.94 -6.92 3.17
CA LEU A 255 -0.88 -7.70 2.54
C LEU A 255 0.37 -6.88 2.23
N SER A 256 0.23 -5.72 1.59
CA SER A 256 1.34 -4.82 1.27
C SER A 256 2.07 -4.36 2.54
N SER A 257 1.33 -4.08 3.61
CA SER A 257 1.88 -3.77 4.94
C SER A 257 2.72 -4.92 5.48
N LEU A 258 2.21 -6.16 5.43
CA LEU A 258 2.96 -7.37 5.81
C LEU A 258 4.22 -7.55 4.97
N ILE A 259 4.17 -7.24 3.67
CA ILE A 259 5.35 -7.33 2.78
C ILE A 259 6.38 -6.27 3.17
N MET A 260 5.98 -5.01 3.38
CA MET A 260 6.90 -3.93 3.74
C MET A 260 7.65 -4.19 5.06
N ILE A 261 7.02 -4.91 6.00
CA ILE A 261 7.64 -5.29 7.28
C ILE A 261 8.24 -6.70 7.29
N ASP A 262 8.29 -7.39 6.14
CA ASP A 262 8.85 -8.74 5.97
C ASP A 262 8.15 -9.81 6.85
N ARG A 263 6.82 -9.79 6.88
CA ARG A 263 5.95 -10.70 7.65
C ARG A 263 4.88 -11.39 6.82
N VAL A 264 4.95 -11.31 5.49
CA VAL A 264 4.00 -11.97 4.57
C VAL A 264 3.92 -13.50 4.77
N HIS A 265 4.98 -14.13 5.29
CA HIS A 265 5.01 -15.57 5.56
C HIS A 265 4.14 -16.00 6.76
N TRP A 266 3.52 -15.06 7.49
CA TRP A 266 2.64 -15.34 8.63
C TRP A 266 1.19 -15.59 8.22
N ILE A 267 0.84 -15.33 6.96
CA ILE A 267 -0.48 -15.63 6.41
C ILE A 267 -0.42 -16.82 5.44
N ASN A 268 -1.55 -17.47 5.22
CA ASN A 268 -1.71 -18.49 4.21
C ASN A 268 -1.94 -17.85 2.84
N LYS A 269 -0.91 -17.81 2.00
CA LYS A 269 -0.96 -17.22 0.64
C LYS A 269 -1.99 -17.91 -0.25
N ASP A 270 -2.01 -19.24 -0.28
CA ASP A 270 -2.89 -20.01 -1.17
C ASP A 270 -4.38 -19.76 -0.88
N LYS A 271 -4.73 -19.65 0.41
CA LYS A 271 -6.08 -19.29 0.83
C LYS A 271 -6.47 -17.88 0.40
N LEU A 272 -5.55 -16.92 0.47
CA LEU A 272 -5.81 -15.55 0.04
C LEU A 272 -5.95 -15.46 -1.49
N ILE A 273 -5.10 -16.16 -2.25
CA ILE A 273 -5.23 -16.28 -3.71
C ILE A 273 -6.62 -16.84 -4.05
N LYS A 274 -7.00 -17.94 -3.41
CA LYS A 274 -8.33 -18.54 -3.61
C LYS A 274 -9.46 -17.56 -3.30
N PHE A 275 -9.39 -16.84 -2.18
CA PHE A 275 -10.40 -15.84 -1.81
C PHE A 275 -10.57 -14.77 -2.90
N ILE A 276 -9.47 -14.18 -3.40
CA ILE A 276 -9.53 -13.16 -4.45
C ILE A 276 -10.17 -13.73 -5.73
N LEU A 277 -9.77 -14.94 -6.13
CA LEU A 277 -10.31 -15.60 -7.32
C LEU A 277 -11.77 -16.00 -7.17
N ASP A 278 -12.25 -16.30 -5.97
CA ASP A 278 -13.67 -16.59 -5.70
C ASP A 278 -14.54 -15.30 -5.76
N CYS A 279 -13.93 -14.11 -5.73
CA CYS A 279 -14.63 -12.81 -5.81
C CYS A 279 -14.70 -12.23 -7.23
N GLN A 280 -14.25 -12.98 -8.24
CA GLN A 280 -14.21 -12.50 -9.63
C GLN A 280 -15.49 -12.84 -10.38
N ASP A 281 -16.01 -11.91 -11.19
CA ASP A 281 -17.06 -12.23 -12.16
C ASP A 281 -16.41 -12.84 -13.42
N ILE A 282 -16.54 -14.15 -13.57
CA ILE A 282 -15.98 -14.91 -14.70
C ILE A 282 -16.75 -14.71 -16.02
N GLU A 283 -17.98 -14.18 -15.96
CA GLU A 283 -18.84 -13.98 -17.13
C GLU A 283 -18.63 -12.58 -17.74
N ASN A 284 -18.70 -11.54 -16.90
CA ASN A 284 -18.66 -10.14 -17.32
C ASN A 284 -17.35 -9.43 -16.96
N GLY A 285 -16.54 -10.03 -16.10
CA GLY A 285 -15.31 -9.42 -15.60
C GLY A 285 -15.56 -8.46 -14.46
N GLY A 286 -14.48 -8.24 -13.71
CA GLY A 286 -14.43 -7.42 -12.50
C GLY A 286 -14.24 -8.29 -11.26
N ILE A 287 -13.81 -7.67 -10.16
CA ILE A 287 -13.70 -8.32 -8.85
C ILE A 287 -14.48 -7.47 -7.86
N SER A 288 -15.19 -8.12 -6.94
CA SER A 288 -16.01 -7.52 -5.89
C SER A 288 -15.33 -7.57 -4.51
N ASP A 289 -15.94 -6.95 -3.50
CA ASP A 289 -15.55 -7.03 -2.08
C ASP A 289 -15.49 -8.50 -1.59
N ARG A 290 -16.54 -9.26 -1.87
CA ARG A 290 -16.74 -10.67 -1.49
C ARG A 290 -17.35 -11.48 -2.62
N PRO A 291 -17.34 -12.83 -2.55
CA PRO A 291 -18.06 -13.65 -3.51
C PRO A 291 -19.53 -13.23 -3.60
N ASP A 292 -20.06 -13.23 -4.82
CA ASP A 292 -21.45 -12.86 -5.17
C ASP A 292 -21.84 -11.38 -4.98
N ASP A 293 -20.94 -10.52 -4.48
CA ASP A 293 -21.16 -9.07 -4.41
C ASP A 293 -21.00 -8.40 -5.80
N ALA A 294 -21.50 -7.18 -5.96
CA ALA A 294 -21.36 -6.41 -7.19
C ALA A 294 -19.89 -5.99 -7.42
N VAL A 295 -19.38 -6.19 -8.63
CA VAL A 295 -18.02 -5.81 -9.03
C VAL A 295 -17.86 -4.30 -9.21
N ASP A 296 -16.64 -3.81 -8.97
CA ASP A 296 -16.26 -2.43 -9.25
C ASP A 296 -14.76 -2.32 -9.60
N VAL A 297 -14.35 -1.17 -10.14
CA VAL A 297 -12.96 -0.94 -10.58
C VAL A 297 -11.98 -0.90 -9.40
N TYR A 298 -12.43 -0.47 -8.21
CA TYR A 298 -11.60 -0.37 -7.01
C TYR A 298 -11.18 -1.76 -6.51
N HIS A 299 -12.13 -2.67 -6.28
CA HIS A 299 -11.87 -4.04 -5.89
C HIS A 299 -11.20 -4.84 -7.01
N THR A 300 -11.52 -4.55 -8.28
CA THR A 300 -10.78 -5.12 -9.43
C THR A 300 -9.30 -4.79 -9.36
N TYR A 301 -8.95 -3.52 -9.13
CA TYR A 301 -7.55 -3.12 -8.99
C TYR A 301 -6.88 -3.80 -7.80
N PHE A 302 -7.48 -3.71 -6.60
CA PHE A 302 -6.84 -4.26 -5.40
C PHE A 302 -6.80 -5.79 -5.37
N GLY A 303 -7.73 -6.47 -6.03
CA GLY A 303 -7.66 -7.91 -6.27
C GLY A 303 -6.51 -8.29 -7.19
N VAL A 304 -6.37 -7.64 -8.35
CA VAL A 304 -5.26 -7.87 -9.29
C VAL A 304 -3.92 -7.51 -8.65
N ALA A 305 -3.84 -6.40 -7.94
CA ALA A 305 -2.65 -5.96 -7.22
C ALA A 305 -2.28 -6.92 -6.07
N GLY A 306 -3.28 -7.41 -5.33
CA GLY A 306 -3.08 -8.44 -4.30
C GLY A 306 -2.54 -9.75 -4.88
N LEU A 307 -3.07 -10.21 -6.03
CA LEU A 307 -2.54 -11.37 -6.74
C LEU A 307 -1.10 -11.14 -7.24
N SER A 308 -0.78 -9.93 -7.71
CA SER A 308 0.59 -9.55 -8.09
C SER A 308 1.55 -9.63 -6.90
N LEU A 309 1.16 -9.11 -5.72
CA LEU A 309 1.95 -9.22 -4.47
C LEU A 309 2.12 -10.68 -3.99
N LEU A 310 1.21 -11.56 -4.36
CA LEU A 310 1.27 -13.01 -4.08
C LEU A 310 2.02 -13.79 -5.17
N GLU A 311 2.60 -13.11 -6.16
CA GLU A 311 3.35 -13.70 -7.27
C GLU A 311 2.49 -14.65 -8.14
N TYR A 312 1.19 -14.35 -8.27
CA TYR A 312 0.30 -15.10 -9.16
C TYR A 312 0.79 -14.97 -10.62
N PRO A 313 0.91 -16.08 -11.39
CA PRO A 313 1.48 -16.04 -12.73
C PRO A 313 0.70 -15.14 -13.70
N GLY A 314 1.43 -14.57 -14.65
CA GLY A 314 0.85 -13.74 -15.72
C GLY A 314 0.63 -12.26 -15.34
N LEU A 315 0.96 -11.86 -14.11
CA LEU A 315 0.88 -10.47 -13.66
C LEU A 315 2.27 -9.83 -13.58
N LYS A 316 2.37 -8.53 -13.90
CA LYS A 316 3.57 -7.74 -13.60
C LYS A 316 3.72 -7.56 -12.09
N ALA A 317 4.96 -7.40 -11.62
CA ALA A 317 5.23 -7.08 -10.22
C ALA A 317 4.81 -5.65 -9.88
N ILE A 318 4.28 -5.44 -8.67
CA ILE A 318 3.88 -4.15 -8.14
C ILE A 318 4.68 -3.80 -6.88
N ASP A 319 5.02 -2.51 -6.72
CA ASP A 319 5.70 -2.01 -5.53
C ASP A 319 4.70 -1.84 -4.36
N PRO A 320 4.95 -2.46 -3.19
CA PRO A 320 4.01 -2.48 -2.08
C PRO A 320 3.91 -1.13 -1.34
N ALA A 321 4.84 -0.19 -1.55
CA ALA A 321 4.81 1.12 -0.92
C ALA A 321 4.17 2.18 -1.82
N TYR A 322 4.41 2.13 -3.13
CA TYR A 322 3.90 3.14 -4.08
C TYR A 322 2.57 2.76 -4.75
N ALA A 323 2.13 1.51 -4.66
CA ALA A 323 0.96 1.01 -5.38
C ALA A 323 1.07 1.24 -6.90
N LEU A 324 2.27 1.05 -7.45
CA LEU A 324 2.57 1.18 -8.87
C LEU A 324 3.44 0.01 -9.34
N PRO A 325 3.32 -0.41 -10.62
CA PRO A 325 4.17 -1.43 -11.22
C PRO A 325 5.65 -1.14 -11.00
N VAL A 326 6.45 -2.17 -10.68
CA VAL A 326 7.86 -2.00 -10.32
C VAL A 326 8.66 -1.34 -11.45
N ASP A 327 8.35 -1.66 -12.71
CA ASP A 327 9.03 -1.06 -13.88
C ASP A 327 8.70 0.44 -14.06
N VAL A 328 7.53 0.90 -13.61
CA VAL A 328 7.18 2.32 -13.56
C VAL A 328 7.98 3.02 -12.47
N ILE A 329 8.10 2.40 -11.29
CA ILE A 329 8.91 2.94 -10.21
C ILE A 329 10.39 3.01 -10.58
N VAL A 330 10.95 1.98 -11.20
CA VAL A 330 12.37 1.97 -11.62
C VAL A 330 12.66 3.01 -12.71
N ARG A 331 11.66 3.36 -13.53
CA ARG A 331 11.79 4.39 -14.56
C ARG A 331 11.90 5.79 -13.96
N HIS A 332 11.07 6.09 -12.95
CA HIS A 332 10.96 7.43 -12.37
C HIS A 332 11.82 7.61 -11.12
N LEU A 333 12.02 6.59 -10.30
CA LEU A 333 12.84 6.67 -9.09
C LEU A 333 14.20 6.01 -9.31
N ARG A 334 15.27 6.67 -8.85
CA ARG A 334 16.61 6.07 -8.91
C ARG A 334 16.68 4.88 -7.97
N TYR A 335 17.52 3.90 -8.30
CA TYR A 335 17.76 2.72 -7.45
C TYR A 335 18.17 3.08 -6.01
N SER A 336 18.85 4.22 -5.79
CA SER A 336 19.19 4.73 -4.45
C SER A 336 17.98 5.20 -3.64
N ASP A 337 16.92 5.62 -4.32
CA ASP A 337 15.68 6.12 -3.74
C ASP A 337 14.71 4.96 -3.47
N ILE A 338 14.84 3.86 -4.23
CA ILE A 338 14.21 2.56 -3.98
C ILE A 338 14.98 1.85 -2.84
N ARG A 339 14.75 2.28 -1.59
CA ARG A 339 15.39 1.67 -0.41
C ARG A 339 14.80 0.31 0.00
N PHE A 340 14.05 -0.33 -0.87
CA PHE A 340 13.57 -1.69 -0.65
C PHE A 340 14.62 -2.69 -1.14
N GLY A 341 15.07 -3.54 -0.23
CA GLY A 341 15.94 -4.68 -0.52
C GLY A 341 15.21 -5.82 -1.24
N MET A 342 14.56 -5.54 -2.37
CA MET A 342 14.21 -6.58 -3.34
C MET A 342 15.45 -6.82 -4.21
N GLN A 343 16.23 -7.86 -3.87
CA GLN A 343 17.16 -8.43 -4.84
C GLN A 343 16.33 -9.05 -5.97
N MET A 344 16.17 -8.30 -7.06
CA MET A 344 15.69 -8.83 -8.33
C MET A 344 16.74 -9.80 -8.88
N THR A 345 16.63 -11.10 -8.56
CA THR A 345 17.43 -12.13 -9.23
C THR A 345 16.67 -12.63 -10.45
N GLY A 346 16.83 -11.93 -11.58
CA GLY A 346 16.31 -12.37 -12.89
C GLY A 346 14.79 -12.28 -13.05
N PRO A 347 14.26 -12.58 -14.26
CA PRO A 347 12.95 -12.12 -14.68
C PRO A 347 11.72 -12.71 -13.95
N HIS A 348 11.85 -13.65 -13.01
CA HIS A 348 10.69 -14.33 -12.40
C HIS A 348 10.87 -14.81 -10.95
N LYS A 349 11.70 -14.19 -10.10
CA LYS A 349 11.78 -14.61 -8.68
C LYS A 349 11.91 -13.44 -7.71
N VAL A 350 10.91 -13.28 -6.86
CA VAL A 350 11.02 -12.57 -5.58
C VAL A 350 11.50 -13.60 -4.56
N VAL A 351 12.65 -13.39 -3.95
CA VAL A 351 13.16 -14.25 -2.87
C VAL A 351 13.19 -13.42 -1.60
N GLY A 352 12.52 -13.92 -0.56
CA GLY A 352 12.60 -13.39 0.80
C GLY A 352 14.06 -13.24 1.23
N SER A 353 14.35 -12.12 1.89
CA SER A 353 15.71 -11.66 2.15
C SER A 353 16.60 -12.73 2.81
N ARG A 354 17.76 -13.03 2.19
CA ARG A 354 18.94 -13.44 2.96
C ARG A 354 19.63 -12.17 3.42
N GLN A 355 19.79 -12.01 4.73
CA GLN A 355 20.59 -10.93 5.31
C GLN A 355 21.96 -10.83 4.64
N ILE A 356 22.20 -9.73 3.92
CA ILE A 356 23.54 -9.20 3.77
C ILE A 356 23.73 -8.30 4.98
N GLY A 357 24.51 -8.78 5.95
CA GLY A 357 24.76 -8.06 7.20
C GLY A 357 25.38 -6.69 6.96
N PRO A 358 25.18 -5.72 7.85
CA PRO A 358 25.85 -4.43 7.76
C PRO A 358 27.35 -4.63 7.95
N LEU A 359 28.16 -4.07 7.05
CA LEU A 359 29.54 -3.68 7.37
C LEU A 359 29.45 -2.58 8.44
N HIS A 360 29.42 -2.98 9.72
CA HIS A 360 29.42 -2.04 10.83
C HIS A 360 30.86 -1.66 11.20
N PRO A 361 31.23 -0.37 11.21
CA PRO A 361 32.41 0.10 11.92
C PRO A 361 32.07 0.19 13.42
N SER A 362 32.10 -0.94 14.14
CA SER A 362 32.08 -0.94 15.62
C SER A 362 32.74 -2.17 16.23
N LEU A 363 33.80 -2.68 15.60
CA LEU A 363 34.75 -3.62 16.23
C LEU A 363 35.79 -2.88 17.11
N GLN A 364 35.34 -1.87 17.88
CA GLN A 364 36.13 -1.25 18.94
C GLN A 364 35.38 -1.04 20.27
N ALA A 365 34.06 -1.26 20.35
CA ALA A 365 33.32 -1.04 21.60
C ALA A 365 33.14 -2.30 22.48
N THR A 366 33.47 -3.49 21.99
CA THR A 366 33.29 -4.76 22.75
C THR A 366 34.51 -5.17 23.59
N ARG A 367 35.57 -4.33 23.63
CA ARG A 367 36.74 -4.54 24.50
C ARG A 367 36.67 -3.77 25.83
N ALA A 368 35.74 -2.84 26.00
CA ALA A 368 35.65 -1.98 27.20
C ALA A 368 34.64 -2.45 28.26
N LEU A 369 33.73 -3.39 27.94
CA LEU A 369 32.71 -3.89 28.89
C LEU A 369 33.17 -5.10 29.73
N LYS A 370 34.31 -5.72 29.40
CA LYS A 370 34.88 -6.84 30.17
C LYS A 370 35.82 -6.41 31.30
N SER A 371 36.01 -5.11 31.52
CA SER A 371 36.92 -4.58 32.56
C SER A 371 36.21 -3.73 33.62
N MET A 372 34.87 -3.70 33.66
CA MET A 372 34.14 -2.93 34.68
C MET A 372 33.91 -3.74 35.96
N PRO A 373 34.11 -3.14 37.15
CA PRO A 373 33.80 -3.79 38.43
C PRO A 373 32.31 -4.14 38.54
N VAL A 374 32.01 -5.29 39.15
CA VAL A 374 30.64 -5.83 39.36
C VAL A 374 29.71 -4.82 40.08
N SER A 375 30.27 -3.90 40.87
CA SER A 375 29.52 -2.82 41.54
C SER A 375 28.88 -1.81 40.57
N ALA A 376 29.46 -1.59 39.39
CA ALA A 376 28.92 -0.67 38.38
C ALA A 376 27.79 -1.31 37.55
N GLN A 377 27.77 -2.64 37.44
CA GLN A 377 26.69 -3.38 36.76
C GLN A 377 25.39 -3.39 37.58
N PHE A 378 25.50 -3.34 38.91
CA PHE A 378 24.35 -3.35 39.82
C PHE A 378 23.59 -2.00 39.86
N LEU A 379 24.31 -0.88 39.72
CA LEU A 379 23.73 0.48 39.69
C LEU A 379 22.95 0.74 38.39
N LEU A 380 23.43 0.22 37.25
CA LEU A 380 22.73 0.35 35.96
C LEU A 380 21.42 -0.45 35.94
N GLN A 381 21.37 -1.60 36.63
CA GLN A 381 20.15 -2.41 36.76
C GLN A 381 19.11 -1.82 37.74
N GLN A 382 19.52 -1.03 38.74
CA GLN A 382 18.58 -0.33 39.62
C GLN A 382 17.95 0.89 38.96
N GLN A 383 18.67 1.57 38.06
CA GLN A 383 18.17 2.77 37.38
C GLN A 383 17.13 2.45 36.29
N ILE A 384 17.18 1.24 35.72
CA ILE A 384 16.20 0.73 34.74
C ILE A 384 14.87 0.31 35.41
N ARG A 385 14.85 0.04 36.73
CA ARG A 385 13.65 -0.38 37.46
C ARG A 385 12.81 0.77 38.05
N GLN A 386 13.31 2.02 38.04
CA GLN A 386 12.61 3.16 38.64
C GLN A 386 11.78 4.00 37.66
N THR A 387 11.86 3.74 36.36
CA THR A 387 11.07 4.46 35.32
C THR A 387 9.75 3.78 34.97
N SER A 388 9.32 2.74 35.69
CA SER A 388 8.13 1.92 35.37
C SER A 388 6.89 2.19 36.22
N VAL A 389 6.87 3.27 37.03
CA VAL A 389 5.73 3.60 37.91
C VAL A 389 5.49 5.11 37.95
N ALA A 390 4.76 5.66 36.97
CA ALA A 390 4.07 6.95 37.11
C ALA A 390 2.93 7.11 36.08
N ALA A 391 1.68 7.00 36.58
CA ALA A 391 0.42 7.70 36.25
C ALA A 391 -0.07 7.74 34.79
N VAL A 392 -1.28 7.33 34.37
CA VAL A 392 -2.66 7.18 34.92
C VAL A 392 -3.35 8.50 35.33
N GLU A 393 -4.51 8.75 34.69
CA GLU A 393 -5.58 9.76 34.89
C GLU A 393 -5.48 11.13 34.17
N ILE A 394 -6.43 11.41 33.25
CA ILE A 394 -7.46 12.47 33.34
C ILE A 394 -8.49 12.36 32.19
N ARG A 395 -9.74 12.70 32.53
CA ARG A 395 -11.01 12.50 31.79
C ARG A 395 -11.39 13.64 30.82
N SER A 396 -12.19 13.23 29.82
CA SER A 396 -13.39 13.85 29.20
C SER A 396 -13.44 15.33 28.78
N ILE A 397 -13.95 15.54 27.55
CA ILE A 397 -14.86 16.57 26.97
C ILE A 397 -14.49 16.58 25.46
N GLY A 398 -15.32 16.37 24.44
CA GLY A 398 -16.77 16.51 24.23
C GLY A 398 -16.96 17.37 22.97
N GLY A 399 -17.59 16.85 21.90
CA GLY A 399 -18.12 17.66 20.78
C GLY A 399 -17.66 17.27 19.37
N MET A 400 -18.36 16.31 18.76
CA MET A 400 -18.27 15.92 17.35
C MET A 400 -18.90 16.97 16.40
N SER A 401 -18.26 17.19 15.26
CA SER A 401 -18.93 17.62 14.02
C SER A 401 -18.62 16.56 12.96
N LEU A 402 -19.67 15.85 12.52
CA LEU A 402 -19.61 14.68 11.65
C LEU A 402 -20.09 15.12 10.26
N HIS A 403 -19.18 15.37 9.32
CA HIS A 403 -19.51 15.39 7.90
C HIS A 403 -18.26 15.08 7.06
N CYS A 404 -18.42 14.14 6.12
CA CYS A 404 -17.46 13.67 5.10
C CYS A 404 -16.70 12.33 5.34
N GLN A 405 -17.33 11.33 5.95
CA GLN A 405 -16.83 9.93 5.98
C GLN A 405 -17.40 9.02 4.86
N LEU A 406 -17.96 9.57 3.79
CA LEU A 406 -18.98 8.87 3.00
C LEU A 406 -18.65 8.53 1.53
N SER A 407 -17.38 8.41 1.11
CA SER A 407 -17.12 7.99 -0.29
C SER A 407 -16.04 6.94 -0.54
N ILE A 408 -15.36 6.39 0.47
CA ILE A 408 -14.39 5.28 0.24
C ILE A 408 -14.62 4.08 1.19
N CYS A 409 -15.49 4.18 2.21
CA CYS A 409 -15.82 3.05 3.11
C CYS A 409 -17.32 2.80 3.36
N THR A 410 -18.23 3.44 2.63
CA THR A 410 -19.69 3.40 2.91
C THR A 410 -20.51 2.43 2.08
N ARG A 411 -19.99 1.21 1.85
CA ARG A 411 -20.82 0.04 1.53
C ARG A 411 -20.73 -1.11 2.53
N ALA A 412 -20.10 -0.91 3.69
CA ALA A 412 -19.97 -1.95 4.72
C ALA A 412 -21.02 -1.87 5.87
N THR A 413 -22.11 -1.10 5.73
CA THR A 413 -23.16 -1.00 6.75
C THR A 413 -24.57 -0.94 6.15
N SER A 414 -25.06 -2.04 5.59
CA SER A 414 -26.51 -2.29 5.44
C SER A 414 -26.81 -3.75 5.13
N SER A 415 -26.75 -4.64 6.14
CA SER A 415 -27.53 -5.89 6.16
C SER A 415 -27.50 -6.55 7.54
N LEU A 416 -28.15 -5.92 8.52
CA LEU A 416 -28.68 -6.57 9.71
C LEU A 416 -29.94 -5.80 10.10
N GLY A 417 -31.10 -6.36 9.72
CA GLY A 417 -32.42 -5.77 9.89
C GLY A 417 -33.34 -6.21 8.77
#